data_AF-A0AB38BH13-F1
#
_entry.id   AF-A0AB38BH13-F1
#
_cell.length_a   1.000
_cell.length_b   1.000
_cell.length_c   1.000
_cell.angle_alpha   90.00
_cell.angle_beta   90.00
_cell.angle_gamma   90.00
#
_symmetry.space_group_name_H-M   'P 1'
#
loop_
_entity.id
_entity.type
_entity.pdbx_description
1 polymer ?
#
loop_
_entity_poly.entity_id
_entity_poly.type
_entity_poly.pdbx_seq_one_letter_code
_entity_poly.pdbx_strand_id
1 'polypeptide(L)'
;MDDIVPGLLEKIQSQFDERTYNSDKLKKALKLMKVKKATYLDVNDFAVEVGEILADVLGQNITASVLPNGNMYFNIADRLLNPTMQKNFELITGFAGDVQTDLNRAAGIKLKAQIPGISQDRIDGIVNRISSDPDFEKVKWLLDEPIVNFSQSIVDDAIRANATFHAKAGLRPKITRRVSGRACDWCQKLAGTYDYGGEPKDVYRRHERCRCTVDYNPGEGKRQNVWTKAWVDPEKDAKLKARMQIGK
;
A
#
# COMPACT_ATOMS: atom_id res chain seq x y z
N MET A 1 19.87 34.58 -1.29
CA MET A 1 20.01 33.18 -0.84
C MET A 1 19.32 32.35 -1.89
N ASP A 2 20.06 31.47 -2.55
CA ASP A 2 19.50 30.67 -3.63
C ASP A 2 18.53 29.64 -3.07
N ASP A 3 17.45 29.39 -3.81
CA ASP A 3 16.48 28.37 -3.45
C ASP A 3 17.12 26.98 -3.58
N ILE A 4 17.38 26.33 -2.43
CA ILE A 4 18.03 25.02 -2.38
C ILE A 4 17.12 23.88 -2.87
N VAL A 5 15.80 24.11 -2.89
CA VAL A 5 14.81 23.04 -3.05
C VAL A 5 14.85 22.38 -4.42
N PRO A 6 14.95 23.08 -5.57
CA PRO A 6 14.94 22.43 -6.88
C PRO A 6 16.09 21.42 -7.04
N GLY A 7 17.32 21.82 -6.72
CA GLY A 7 18.49 20.94 -6.84
C GLY A 7 18.46 19.79 -5.84
N LEU A 8 17.98 20.03 -4.62
CA LEU A 8 17.82 18.99 -3.61
C LEU A 8 16.74 17.96 -4.02
N LEU A 9 15.60 18.43 -4.53
CA LEU A 9 14.50 17.59 -5.00
C LEU A 9 14.95 16.71 -6.18
N GLU A 10 15.61 17.29 -7.18
CA GLU A 10 16.12 16.56 -8.34
C GLU A 10 17.10 15.44 -7.92
N LYS A 11 18.01 15.75 -6.98
CA LYS A 11 18.94 14.78 -6.42
C LYS A 11 18.23 13.64 -5.70
N ILE A 12 17.26 13.96 -4.84
CA ILE A 12 16.44 12.97 -4.12
C ILE A 12 15.69 12.07 -5.10
N GLN A 13 15.01 12.65 -6.09
CA GLN A 13 14.24 11.88 -7.07
C GLN A 13 15.12 10.97 -7.92
N SER A 14 16.29 11.45 -8.35
CA SER A 14 17.23 10.67 -9.15
C SER A 14 17.79 9.48 -8.36
N GLN A 15 18.20 9.70 -7.11
CA GLN A 15 18.70 8.62 -6.25
C GLN A 15 17.61 7.60 -5.90
N PHE A 16 16.38 8.07 -5.65
CA PHE A 16 15.24 7.21 -5.42
C PHE A 16 14.95 6.32 -6.64
N ASP A 17 14.95 6.89 -7.85
CA ASP A 17 14.75 6.13 -9.09
C ASP A 17 15.85 5.10 -9.32
N GLU A 18 17.10 5.48 -9.12
CA GLU A 18 18.24 4.57 -9.28
C GLU A 18 18.13 3.39 -8.29
N ARG A 19 17.85 3.66 -7.01
CA ARG A 19 17.77 2.62 -5.98
C ARG A 19 16.56 1.71 -6.16
N THR A 20 15.40 2.26 -6.49
CA THR A 20 14.20 1.45 -6.77
C THR A 20 14.40 0.60 -8.02
N TYR A 21 14.99 1.15 -9.09
CA TYR A 21 15.35 0.39 -10.29
C TYR A 21 16.32 -0.75 -9.98
N ASN A 22 17.29 -0.53 -9.08
CA ASN A 22 18.31 -1.50 -8.76
C ASN A 22 17.91 -2.53 -7.69
N SER A 23 16.87 -2.29 -6.89
CA SER A 23 16.45 -3.19 -5.80
C SER A 23 16.09 -4.60 -6.26
N ASP A 24 16.81 -5.59 -5.74
CA ASP A 24 16.53 -7.01 -5.99
C ASP A 24 15.19 -7.47 -5.42
N LYS A 25 14.75 -6.89 -4.30
CA LYS A 25 13.45 -7.19 -3.70
C LYS A 25 12.31 -6.73 -4.62
N LEU A 26 12.38 -5.48 -5.13
CA LEU A 26 11.39 -4.97 -6.08
C LEU A 26 11.40 -5.78 -7.39
N LYS A 27 12.59 -6.12 -7.92
CA LYS A 27 12.71 -7.00 -9.10
C LYS A 27 12.08 -8.37 -8.88
N LYS A 28 12.23 -8.97 -7.69
CA LYS A 28 11.61 -10.26 -7.33
C LYS A 28 10.08 -10.15 -7.30
N ALA A 29 9.53 -9.09 -6.68
CA ALA A 29 8.09 -8.83 -6.66
C ALA A 29 7.52 -8.68 -8.08
N LEU A 30 8.20 -7.95 -8.97
CA LEU A 30 7.80 -7.82 -10.37
C LEU A 30 7.84 -9.15 -11.13
N LYS A 31 8.80 -10.05 -10.83
CA LYS A 31 8.83 -11.40 -11.41
C LYS A 31 7.64 -12.24 -10.95
N LEU A 32 7.26 -12.17 -9.67
CA LEU A 32 6.09 -12.86 -9.12
C LEU A 32 4.78 -12.37 -9.76
N MET A 33 4.66 -11.06 -9.98
CA MET A 33 3.54 -10.46 -10.69
C MET A 33 3.48 -10.98 -12.14
N LYS A 34 4.61 -11.01 -12.87
CA LYS A 34 4.64 -11.54 -14.26
C LYS A 34 4.16 -12.98 -14.40
N VAL A 35 4.38 -13.83 -13.38
CA VAL A 35 3.88 -15.21 -13.36
C VAL A 35 2.50 -15.35 -12.72
N LYS A 36 1.82 -14.23 -12.43
CA LYS A 36 0.46 -14.14 -11.86
C LYS A 36 0.30 -14.87 -10.51
N LYS A 37 1.36 -14.85 -9.70
CA LYS A 37 1.37 -15.48 -8.36
C LYS A 37 1.48 -14.46 -7.23
N ALA A 38 1.62 -13.18 -7.54
CA ALA A 38 1.68 -12.12 -6.54
C ALA A 38 0.33 -11.95 -5.82
N THR A 39 0.42 -11.61 -4.55
CA THR A 39 -0.68 -11.36 -3.61
C THR A 39 -0.49 -10.01 -2.92
N TYR A 40 -1.44 -9.62 -2.06
CA TYR A 40 -1.27 -8.38 -1.27
C TYR A 40 -0.16 -8.47 -0.22
N LEU A 41 0.32 -9.67 0.12
CA LEU A 41 1.55 -9.82 0.91
C LEU A 41 2.77 -9.31 0.13
N ASP A 42 2.87 -9.66 -1.16
CA ASP A 42 3.94 -9.18 -2.03
C ASP A 42 3.83 -7.66 -2.27
N VAL A 43 2.60 -7.12 -2.34
CA VAL A 43 2.36 -5.67 -2.41
C VAL A 43 2.82 -4.98 -1.13
N ASN A 44 2.55 -5.55 0.05
CA ASN A 44 3.06 -5.01 1.31
C ASN A 44 4.60 -5.03 1.35
N ASP A 45 5.23 -6.13 0.98
CA ASP A 45 6.70 -6.23 0.98
C ASP A 45 7.33 -5.27 -0.03
N PHE A 46 6.70 -5.10 -1.20
CA PHE A 46 7.07 -4.08 -2.17
C PHE A 46 6.95 -2.68 -1.56
N ALA A 47 5.84 -2.35 -0.90
CA ALA A 47 5.63 -1.05 -0.28
C ALA A 47 6.61 -0.76 0.87
N VAL A 48 6.95 -1.76 1.68
CA VAL A 48 7.98 -1.63 2.73
C VAL A 48 9.32 -1.28 2.09
N GLU A 49 9.74 -2.01 1.06
CA GLU A 49 11.02 -1.76 0.38
C GLU A 49 11.07 -0.38 -0.29
N VAL A 50 10.00 0.03 -1.00
CA VAL A 50 9.95 1.38 -1.60
C VAL A 50 10.00 2.46 -0.50
N GLY A 51 9.28 2.26 0.60
CA GLY A 51 9.30 3.16 1.75
C GLY A 51 10.66 3.26 2.43
N GLU A 52 11.34 2.13 2.63
CA GLU A 52 12.70 2.06 3.19
C GLU A 52 13.70 2.79 2.29
N ILE A 53 13.63 2.58 0.96
CA ILE A 53 14.47 3.30 0.00
C ILE A 53 14.21 4.81 0.05
N LEU A 54 12.93 5.24 0.09
CA LEU A 54 12.60 6.65 0.17
C LEU A 54 13.11 7.26 1.49
N ALA A 55 12.88 6.60 2.61
CA ALA A 55 13.35 7.01 3.92
C ALA A 55 14.88 7.21 3.95
N ASP A 56 15.62 6.24 3.43
CA ASP A 56 17.07 6.31 3.32
C ASP A 56 17.54 7.49 2.46
N VAL A 57 16.92 7.69 1.29
CA VAL A 57 17.28 8.77 0.38
C VAL A 57 16.96 10.14 0.99
N LEU A 58 15.81 10.28 1.65
CA LEU A 58 15.44 11.51 2.36
C LEU A 58 16.44 11.79 3.49
N GLY A 59 16.72 10.79 4.35
CA GLY A 59 17.64 10.94 5.49
C GLY A 59 19.09 11.24 5.09
N GLN A 60 19.54 10.74 3.93
CA GLN A 60 20.90 11.01 3.43
C GLN A 60 21.06 12.40 2.81
N ASN A 61 19.99 12.96 2.22
CA ASN A 61 20.06 14.22 1.49
C ASN A 61 19.56 15.41 2.31
N ILE A 62 18.56 15.20 3.18
CA ILE A 62 18.00 16.24 4.03
C ILE A 62 18.72 16.19 5.37
N THR A 63 19.72 17.06 5.51
CA THR A 63 20.55 17.19 6.72
C THR A 63 20.50 18.63 7.23
N ALA A 64 20.80 18.87 8.51
CA ALA A 64 20.85 20.24 9.05
C ALA A 64 21.81 21.13 8.25
N SER A 65 22.92 20.57 7.74
CA SER A 65 23.91 21.33 6.96
C SER A 65 23.41 21.88 5.63
N VAL A 66 22.44 21.22 5.00
CA VAL A 66 21.87 21.70 3.72
C VAL A 66 20.67 22.62 3.94
N LEU A 67 20.09 22.62 5.14
CA LEU A 67 18.91 23.41 5.47
C LEU A 67 19.31 24.84 5.88
N PRO A 68 18.49 25.86 5.56
CA PRO A 68 18.77 27.23 5.98
C PRO A 68 18.78 27.31 7.51
N ASN A 69 19.88 27.81 8.07
CA ASN A 69 20.11 27.89 9.52
C ASN A 69 20.02 26.55 10.27
N GLY A 70 20.05 25.40 9.59
CA GLY A 70 19.79 24.11 10.21
C GLY A 70 18.32 23.77 10.41
N ASN A 71 17.40 24.59 9.90
CA ASN A 71 15.97 24.51 10.22
C ASN A 71 15.15 24.04 9.02
N MET A 72 14.21 23.12 9.26
CA MET A 72 13.24 22.71 8.24
C MET A 72 12.06 23.67 8.22
N TYR A 73 11.98 24.53 7.21
CA TYR A 73 10.84 25.43 7.02
C TYR A 73 9.68 24.70 6.32
N PHE A 74 8.44 25.09 6.63
CA PHE A 74 7.24 24.47 6.05
C PHE A 74 7.27 24.43 4.52
N ASN A 75 7.64 25.53 3.87
CA ASN A 75 7.72 25.61 2.40
C ASN A 75 8.79 24.67 1.81
N ILE A 76 9.88 24.40 2.54
CA ILE A 76 10.92 23.44 2.12
C ILE A 76 10.40 22.02 2.30
N ALA A 77 9.83 21.72 3.48
CA ALA A 77 9.25 20.41 3.78
C ALA A 77 8.15 20.04 2.78
N ASP A 78 7.22 20.95 2.52
CA ASP A 78 6.09 20.78 1.59
C ASP A 78 6.59 20.47 0.18
N ARG A 79 7.49 21.29 -0.36
CA ARG A 79 8.01 21.15 -1.72
C ARG A 79 8.91 19.93 -1.92
N LEU A 80 9.50 19.39 -0.85
CA LEU A 80 10.29 18.15 -0.90
C LEU A 80 9.42 16.91 -0.70
N LEU A 81 8.55 16.90 0.32
CA LEU A 81 7.80 15.72 0.72
C LEU A 81 6.60 15.46 -0.18
N ASN A 82 5.85 16.48 -0.62
CA ASN A 82 4.68 16.22 -1.47
C ASN A 82 5.04 15.49 -2.77
N PRO A 83 6.00 15.97 -3.58
CA PRO A 83 6.35 15.28 -4.83
C PRO A 83 6.95 13.89 -4.62
N THR A 84 7.75 13.71 -3.55
CA THR A 84 8.42 12.42 -3.28
C THR A 84 7.44 11.38 -2.74
N MET A 85 6.54 11.77 -1.84
CA MET A 85 5.46 10.92 -1.33
C MET A 85 4.44 10.58 -2.42
N GLN A 86 4.12 11.52 -3.31
CA GLN A 86 3.25 11.28 -4.47
C GLN A 86 3.86 10.22 -5.40
N LYS A 87 5.15 10.33 -5.72
CA LYS A 87 5.86 9.34 -6.54
C LYS A 87 5.89 7.96 -5.88
N ASN A 88 6.14 7.91 -4.58
CA ASN A 88 6.06 6.69 -3.79
C ASN A 88 4.67 6.05 -3.84
N PHE A 89 3.62 6.85 -3.66
CA PHE A 89 2.23 6.43 -3.79
C PHE A 89 1.91 5.85 -5.18
N GLU A 90 2.35 6.49 -6.25
CA GLU A 90 2.14 6.04 -7.63
C GLU A 90 2.80 4.69 -7.91
N LEU A 91 4.04 4.48 -7.44
CA LEU A 91 4.73 3.21 -7.60
C LEU A 91 4.01 2.06 -6.89
N ILE A 92 3.60 2.29 -5.64
CA ILE A 92 2.93 1.27 -4.83
C ILE A 92 1.55 0.96 -5.39
N THR A 93 0.76 1.98 -5.73
CA THR A 93 -0.59 1.78 -6.28
C THR A 93 -0.58 1.19 -7.68
N GLY A 94 0.41 1.49 -8.51
CA GLY A 94 0.62 0.84 -9.81
C GLY A 94 0.80 -0.67 -9.64
N PHE A 95 1.74 -1.08 -8.79
CA PHE A 95 1.97 -2.50 -8.50
C PHE A 95 0.74 -3.17 -7.86
N ALA A 96 0.09 -2.52 -6.89
CA ALA A 96 -1.13 -3.03 -6.26
C ALA A 96 -2.27 -3.21 -7.26
N GLY A 97 -2.44 -2.27 -8.20
CA GLY A 97 -3.47 -2.31 -9.24
C GLY A 97 -3.29 -3.49 -10.20
N ASP A 98 -2.04 -3.78 -10.59
CA ASP A 98 -1.70 -4.94 -11.42
C ASP A 98 -2.00 -6.25 -10.67
N VAL A 99 -1.52 -6.37 -9.43
CA VAL A 99 -1.76 -7.55 -8.58
C VAL A 99 -3.25 -7.78 -8.36
N GLN A 100 -4.01 -6.72 -8.04
CA GLN A 100 -5.46 -6.80 -7.86
C GLN A 100 -6.17 -7.22 -9.15
N THR A 101 -5.71 -6.75 -10.31
CA THR A 101 -6.27 -7.13 -11.61
C THR A 101 -6.09 -8.62 -11.87
N ASP A 102 -4.91 -9.16 -11.56
CA ASP A 102 -4.64 -10.59 -11.69
C ASP A 102 -5.43 -11.43 -10.68
N LEU A 103 -5.53 -10.99 -9.42
CA LEU A 103 -6.38 -11.65 -8.41
C LEU A 103 -7.85 -11.69 -8.83
N ASN A 104 -8.37 -10.59 -9.39
CA ASN A 104 -9.73 -10.53 -9.92
C ASN A 104 -9.93 -11.54 -11.05
N ARG A 105 -9.01 -11.58 -12.02
CA ARG A 105 -9.07 -12.53 -13.14
C ARG A 105 -9.00 -13.97 -12.68
N ALA A 106 -8.11 -14.29 -11.73
CA ALA A 106 -7.98 -15.62 -11.15
C ALA A 106 -9.26 -16.07 -10.41
N ALA A 107 -9.99 -15.12 -9.83
CA ALA A 107 -11.28 -15.34 -9.18
C ALA A 107 -12.49 -15.29 -10.13
N GLY A 108 -12.30 -15.19 -11.45
CA GLY A 108 -13.40 -15.08 -12.43
C GLY A 108 -14.14 -13.73 -12.38
N ILE A 109 -13.59 -12.73 -11.70
CA ILE A 109 -14.17 -11.40 -11.53
C ILE A 109 -13.67 -10.47 -12.64
N LYS A 110 -14.58 -10.05 -13.52
CA LYS A 110 -14.29 -9.12 -14.63
C LYS A 110 -14.36 -7.64 -14.24
N LEU A 111 -14.08 -7.32 -12.99
CA LEU A 111 -14.09 -5.96 -12.46
C LEU A 111 -12.67 -5.38 -12.47
N LYS A 112 -12.56 -4.09 -12.83
CA LYS A 112 -11.27 -3.37 -12.77
C LYS A 112 -10.85 -3.16 -11.32
N ALA A 113 -9.54 -3.25 -11.08
CA ALA A 113 -8.94 -2.84 -9.81
C ALA A 113 -9.31 -1.38 -9.51
N GLN A 114 -9.58 -1.10 -8.24
CA GLN A 114 -9.78 0.24 -7.71
C GLN A 114 -8.45 0.76 -7.16
N ILE A 115 -8.12 1.99 -7.49
CA ILE A 115 -6.95 2.70 -6.96
C ILE A 115 -7.47 3.67 -5.90
N PRO A 116 -6.96 3.63 -4.65
CA PRO A 116 -7.37 4.57 -3.61
C PRO A 116 -6.92 6.00 -3.96
N GLY A 117 -7.48 7.01 -3.30
CA GLY A 117 -6.89 8.35 -3.31
C GLY A 117 -5.67 8.41 -2.40
N ILE A 118 -4.73 9.31 -2.67
CA ILE A 118 -3.60 9.56 -1.77
C ILE A 118 -4.10 10.20 -0.46
N SER A 119 -3.58 9.72 0.66
CA SER A 119 -3.91 10.26 1.99
C SER A 119 -3.16 11.57 2.25
N GLN A 120 -3.63 12.68 1.66
CA GLN A 120 -3.00 14.00 1.80
C GLN A 120 -2.85 14.44 3.26
N ASP A 121 -3.86 14.19 4.11
CA ASP A 121 -3.83 14.52 5.54
C ASP A 121 -2.61 13.91 6.27
N ARG A 122 -2.14 12.72 5.84
CA ARG A 122 -0.95 12.09 6.42
C ARG A 122 0.32 12.81 6.00
N ILE A 123 0.41 13.21 4.72
CA ILE A 123 1.55 13.97 4.19
C ILE A 123 1.61 15.32 4.90
N ASP A 124 0.48 16.02 4.96
CA ASP A 124 0.35 17.31 5.65
C ASP A 124 0.72 17.18 7.13
N GLY A 125 0.30 16.10 7.80
CA GLY A 125 0.71 15.81 9.18
C GLY A 125 2.22 15.69 9.37
N ILE A 126 2.91 14.99 8.45
CA ILE A 126 4.37 14.87 8.46
C ILE A 126 5.03 16.22 8.16
N VAL A 127 4.58 16.94 7.12
CA VAL A 127 5.09 18.27 6.73
C VAL A 127 4.96 19.28 7.88
N ASN A 128 3.80 19.32 8.52
CA ASN A 128 3.56 20.20 9.67
C ASN A 128 4.46 19.83 10.85
N ARG A 129 4.60 18.54 11.16
CA ARG A 129 5.39 18.10 12.32
C ARG A 129 6.88 18.29 12.09
N ILE A 130 7.40 17.99 10.90
CA ILE A 130 8.84 18.12 10.61
C ILE A 130 9.29 19.58 10.53
N SER A 131 8.38 20.51 10.25
CA SER A 131 8.65 21.94 10.22
C SER A 131 8.33 22.68 11.53
N SER A 132 7.95 21.94 12.58
CA SER A 132 7.50 22.54 13.86
C SER A 132 8.63 22.84 14.86
N ASP A 133 9.80 22.21 14.71
CA ASP A 133 10.95 22.41 15.61
C ASP A 133 12.05 23.20 14.89
N PRO A 134 12.62 24.25 15.51
CA PRO A 134 13.79 24.92 14.96
C PRO A 134 14.98 23.97 14.77
N ASP A 135 15.16 23.00 15.66
CA ASP A 135 16.26 22.04 15.57
C ASP A 135 15.86 20.81 14.75
N PHE A 136 16.32 20.75 13.50
CA PHE A 136 16.01 19.65 12.59
C PHE A 136 16.43 18.28 13.15
N GLU A 137 17.48 18.21 13.97
CA GLU A 137 17.97 16.94 14.53
C GLU A 137 16.94 16.27 15.45
N LYS A 138 16.02 17.03 16.06
CA LYS A 138 14.94 16.51 16.91
C LYS A 138 13.77 15.94 16.12
N VAL A 139 13.62 16.31 14.86
CA VAL A 139 12.48 15.96 14.00
C VAL A 139 12.87 15.11 12.79
N LYS A 140 14.17 14.93 12.52
CA LYS A 140 14.67 14.11 11.40
C LYS A 140 14.14 12.67 11.38
N TRP A 141 13.79 12.11 12.54
CA TRP A 141 13.23 10.76 12.65
C TRP A 141 11.89 10.61 11.90
N LEU A 142 11.21 11.72 11.58
CA LEU A 142 10.00 11.73 10.76
C LEU A 142 10.24 11.34 9.30
N LEU A 143 11.50 11.41 8.84
CA LEU A 143 11.92 10.97 7.50
C LEU A 143 12.28 9.49 7.45
N ASP A 144 12.13 8.75 8.55
CA ASP A 144 12.46 7.34 8.64
C ASP A 144 11.18 6.48 8.68
N GLU A 145 10.89 5.83 9.82
CA GLU A 145 9.77 4.92 9.98
C GLU A 145 8.40 5.50 9.54
N PRO A 146 8.06 6.78 9.76
CA PRO A 146 6.78 7.33 9.28
C PRO A 146 6.61 7.26 7.75
N ILE A 147 7.70 7.32 6.97
CA ILE A 147 7.68 7.16 5.51
C ILE A 147 7.33 5.70 5.14
N VAL A 148 7.92 4.74 5.85
CA VAL A 148 7.61 3.31 5.68
C VAL A 148 6.16 3.04 6.07
N ASN A 149 5.70 3.60 7.18
CA ASN A 149 4.32 3.47 7.65
C ASN A 149 3.31 4.05 6.65
N PHE A 150 3.62 5.22 6.08
CA PHE A 150 2.83 5.80 4.99
C PHE A 150 2.75 4.83 3.80
N SER A 151 3.88 4.26 3.39
CA SER A 151 3.94 3.28 2.29
C SER A 151 3.07 2.04 2.55
N GLN A 152 3.13 1.47 3.75
CA GLN A 152 2.26 0.34 4.12
C GLN A 152 0.78 0.72 4.15
N SER A 153 0.46 1.95 4.57
CA SER A 153 -0.94 2.40 4.62
C SER A 153 -1.59 2.52 3.24
N ILE A 154 -0.81 2.78 2.19
CA ILE A 154 -1.28 2.80 0.81
C ILE A 154 -1.81 1.42 0.40
N VAL A 155 -1.14 0.36 0.86
CA VAL A 155 -1.57 -1.02 0.60
C VAL A 155 -2.88 -1.33 1.32
N ASP A 156 -2.99 -0.94 2.59
CA ASP A 156 -4.21 -1.12 3.38
C ASP A 156 -5.40 -0.37 2.75
N ASP A 157 -5.18 0.85 2.26
CA ASP A 157 -6.19 1.66 1.58
C ASP A 157 -6.59 1.06 0.21
N ALA A 158 -5.64 0.48 -0.53
CA ALA A 158 -5.93 -0.24 -1.77
C ALA A 158 -6.78 -1.51 -1.52
N ILE A 159 -6.46 -2.28 -0.47
CA ILE A 159 -7.28 -3.42 -0.03
C ILE A 159 -8.69 -2.94 0.31
N ARG A 160 -8.82 -1.89 1.13
CA ARG A 160 -10.12 -1.36 1.55
C ARG A 160 -10.94 -0.88 0.37
N ALA A 161 -10.34 -0.18 -0.58
CA ALA A 161 -11.03 0.32 -1.78
C ALA A 161 -11.61 -0.84 -2.62
N ASN A 162 -10.79 -1.87 -2.87
CA ASN A 162 -11.21 -3.03 -3.67
C ASN A 162 -12.22 -3.91 -2.93
N ALA A 163 -12.03 -4.15 -1.64
CA ALA A 163 -12.97 -4.91 -0.82
C ALA A 163 -14.33 -4.21 -0.72
N THR A 164 -14.34 -2.89 -0.52
CA THR A 164 -15.56 -2.07 -0.54
C THR A 164 -16.28 -2.18 -1.86
N PHE A 165 -15.55 -2.04 -2.97
CA PHE A 165 -16.13 -2.10 -4.30
C PHE A 165 -16.73 -3.48 -4.61
N HIS A 166 -16.02 -4.55 -4.26
CA HIS A 166 -16.50 -5.92 -4.43
C HIS A 166 -17.73 -6.21 -3.58
N ALA A 167 -17.75 -5.79 -2.31
CA ALA A 167 -18.92 -5.94 -1.45
C ALA A 167 -20.15 -5.22 -2.01
N LYS A 168 -19.97 -3.98 -2.51
CA LYS A 168 -21.04 -3.23 -3.20
C LYS A 168 -21.53 -3.92 -4.48
N ALA A 169 -20.66 -4.70 -5.14
CA ALA A 169 -21.02 -5.51 -6.30
C ALA A 169 -21.70 -6.85 -5.94
N GLY A 170 -21.98 -7.11 -4.65
CA GLY A 170 -22.63 -8.33 -4.18
C GLY A 170 -21.68 -9.53 -4.05
N LEU A 171 -20.37 -9.31 -4.07
CA LEU A 171 -19.35 -10.31 -3.76
C LEU A 171 -19.10 -10.37 -2.24
N ARG A 172 -18.43 -11.43 -1.79
CA ARG A 172 -17.99 -11.57 -0.39
C ARG A 172 -16.47 -11.72 -0.31
N PRO A 173 -15.72 -10.62 -0.43
CA PRO A 173 -14.29 -10.67 -0.22
C PRO A 173 -13.98 -10.97 1.25
N LYS A 174 -12.80 -11.53 1.50
CA LYS A 174 -12.28 -11.78 2.84
C LYS A 174 -11.01 -10.99 3.09
N ILE A 175 -10.85 -10.54 4.32
CA ILE A 175 -9.64 -9.87 4.81
C ILE A 175 -8.97 -10.78 5.82
N THR A 176 -7.67 -10.95 5.69
CA THR A 176 -6.88 -11.68 6.67
C THR A 176 -5.80 -10.79 7.26
N ARG A 177 -5.88 -10.48 8.55
CA ARG A 177 -4.80 -9.79 9.25
C ARG A 177 -3.84 -10.83 9.84
N ARG A 178 -2.56 -10.70 9.52
CA ARG A 178 -1.47 -11.56 10.00
C ARG A 178 -0.52 -10.74 10.86
N VAL A 179 -0.17 -11.29 12.02
CA VAL A 179 0.84 -10.70 12.90
C VAL A 179 2.24 -11.11 12.45
N SER A 180 3.21 -10.22 12.64
CA SER A 180 4.63 -10.52 12.43
C SER A 180 5.39 -10.51 13.74
N GLY A 181 6.32 -11.46 13.90
CA GLY A 181 7.22 -11.56 15.06
C GLY A 181 6.50 -11.54 16.43
N ARG A 182 7.08 -10.84 17.40
CA ARG A 182 6.47 -10.59 18.72
C ARG A 182 5.54 -9.37 18.66
N ALA A 183 4.44 -9.49 17.91
CA ALA A 183 3.45 -8.44 17.81
C ALA A 183 2.82 -8.14 19.18
N CYS A 184 2.48 -6.89 19.45
CA CYS A 184 1.83 -6.48 20.70
C CYS A 184 0.42 -7.08 20.83
N ASP A 185 -0.10 -7.15 22.06
CA ASP A 185 -1.40 -7.76 22.38
C ASP A 185 -2.56 -7.21 21.53
N TRP A 186 -2.57 -5.90 21.27
CA TRP A 186 -3.61 -5.30 20.44
C TRP A 186 -3.57 -5.82 18.99
N CYS A 187 -2.37 -5.99 18.40
CA CYS A 187 -2.25 -6.57 17.06
C CYS A 187 -2.60 -8.06 17.04
N GLN A 188 -2.26 -8.81 18.09
CA GLN A 188 -2.64 -10.22 18.23
C GLN A 188 -4.16 -10.39 18.28
N LYS A 189 -4.88 -9.52 19.00
CA LYS A 189 -6.35 -9.55 19.08
C LYS A 189 -7.04 -9.25 17.74
N LEU A 190 -6.38 -8.50 16.85
CA LEU A 190 -6.90 -8.20 15.52
C LEU A 190 -6.53 -9.26 14.47
N ALA A 191 -5.69 -10.23 14.81
CA ALA A 191 -5.27 -11.28 13.90
C ALA A 191 -6.44 -12.23 13.61
N GLY A 192 -6.66 -12.55 12.34
CA GLY A 192 -7.76 -13.41 11.94
C GLY A 192 -8.18 -13.21 10.50
N THR A 193 -9.09 -14.07 10.04
CA THR A 193 -9.76 -13.94 8.75
C THR A 193 -11.21 -13.52 8.99
N TYR A 194 -11.64 -12.47 8.29
CA TYR A 194 -12.95 -11.86 8.43
C TYR A 194 -13.63 -11.78 7.06
N ASP A 195 -14.94 -12.00 7.04
CA ASP A 195 -15.76 -11.58 5.90
C ASP A 195 -15.84 -10.04 5.91
N TYR A 196 -15.73 -9.42 4.75
CA TYR A 196 -15.77 -7.97 4.63
C TYR A 196 -17.09 -7.37 5.13
N GLY A 197 -17.00 -6.37 6.00
CA GLY A 197 -18.10 -5.78 6.76
C GLY A 197 -18.31 -6.40 8.16
N GLY A 198 -17.66 -7.51 8.47
CA GLY A 198 -17.70 -8.18 9.78
C GLY A 198 -16.40 -8.08 10.59
N GLU A 199 -15.37 -7.45 10.03
CA GLU A 199 -14.08 -7.23 10.69
C GLU A 199 -14.16 -6.21 11.85
N PRO A 200 -13.21 -6.25 12.79
CA PRO A 200 -13.02 -5.15 13.73
C PRO A 200 -12.74 -3.83 12.99
N LYS A 201 -13.33 -2.72 13.46
CA LYS A 201 -13.15 -1.38 12.87
C LYS A 201 -11.69 -0.98 12.68
N ASP A 202 -10.82 -1.50 13.55
CA ASP A 202 -9.40 -1.17 13.60
C ASP A 202 -8.52 -2.16 12.82
N VAL A 203 -9.08 -3.05 12.00
CA VAL A 203 -8.29 -4.08 11.27
C VAL A 203 -7.21 -3.51 10.36
N TYR A 204 -7.34 -2.25 9.92
CA TYR A 204 -6.36 -1.55 9.09
C TYR A 204 -5.44 -0.61 9.89
N ARG A 205 -5.70 -0.42 11.18
CA ARG A 205 -4.88 0.47 12.00
C ARG A 205 -3.54 -0.21 12.31
N ARG A 206 -2.51 0.62 12.41
CA ARG A 206 -1.11 0.20 12.63
C ARG A 206 -0.46 1.06 13.70
N HIS A 207 0.42 0.44 14.48
CA HIS A 207 1.42 1.20 15.23
C HIS A 207 2.50 1.69 14.28
N GLU A 208 3.25 2.69 14.71
CA GLU A 208 4.33 3.33 13.94
C GLU A 208 5.27 2.29 13.32
N ARG A 209 5.82 1.38 14.13
CA ARG A 209 6.78 0.31 13.73
C ARG A 209 6.13 -1.05 13.45
N CYS A 210 4.85 -1.07 13.09
CA CYS A 210 4.11 -2.32 12.91
C CYS A 210 4.32 -2.95 11.54
N ARG A 211 4.99 -4.11 11.49
CA ARG A 211 5.15 -4.93 10.28
C ARG A 211 4.06 -5.99 10.11
N CYS A 212 2.93 -5.90 10.81
CA CYS A 212 1.81 -6.81 10.58
C CYS A 212 1.29 -6.62 9.14
N THR A 213 0.61 -7.61 8.56
CA THR A 213 0.11 -7.50 7.19
C THR A 213 -1.39 -7.69 7.16
N VAL A 214 -2.03 -7.02 6.21
CA VAL A 214 -3.41 -7.23 5.85
C VAL A 214 -3.39 -7.83 4.45
N ASP A 215 -4.01 -8.99 4.31
CA ASP A 215 -4.11 -9.75 3.07
C ASP A 215 -5.57 -9.79 2.62
N TYR A 216 -5.77 -9.94 1.32
CA TYR A 216 -7.06 -9.78 0.67
C TYR A 216 -7.33 -10.96 -0.26
N ASN A 217 -8.53 -11.56 -0.11
CA ASN A 217 -9.01 -12.61 -0.99
C ASN A 217 -10.33 -12.17 -1.66
N PRO A 218 -10.38 -12.07 -2.99
CA PRO A 218 -11.59 -11.65 -3.72
C PRO A 218 -12.72 -12.69 -3.75
N GLY A 219 -12.46 -13.93 -3.32
CA GLY A 219 -13.43 -15.05 -3.30
C GLY A 219 -13.54 -15.77 -4.65
N GLU A 220 -14.64 -16.52 -4.85
CA GLU A 220 -14.87 -17.36 -6.05
C GLU A 220 -15.73 -16.67 -7.13
N GLY A 221 -15.83 -15.34 -7.13
CA GLY A 221 -16.62 -14.59 -8.11
C GLY A 221 -18.15 -14.78 -8.04
N LYS A 222 -18.65 -15.63 -7.14
CA LYS A 222 -20.07 -15.83 -6.84
C LYS A 222 -20.70 -14.54 -6.32
N ARG A 223 -21.86 -14.18 -6.89
CA ARG A 223 -22.57 -12.94 -6.56
C ARG A 223 -23.90 -13.25 -5.90
N GLN A 224 -24.27 -12.45 -4.90
CA GLN A 224 -25.59 -12.49 -4.32
C GLN A 224 -26.50 -11.48 -5.04
N ASN A 225 -27.63 -11.95 -5.54
CA ASN A 225 -28.66 -11.06 -6.09
C ASN A 225 -29.27 -10.22 -4.96
N VAL A 226 -29.33 -8.89 -5.15
CA VAL A 226 -29.79 -7.96 -4.11
C VAL A 226 -31.27 -8.15 -3.77
N TRP A 227 -32.11 -8.48 -4.75
CA TRP A 227 -33.56 -8.61 -4.62
C TRP A 227 -33.97 -10.01 -4.17
N THR A 228 -33.48 -11.05 -4.84
CA THR A 228 -33.88 -12.44 -4.56
C THR A 228 -33.06 -13.08 -3.46
N LYS A 229 -31.94 -12.45 -3.05
CA LYS A 229 -30.91 -12.99 -2.15
C LYS A 229 -30.29 -14.32 -2.61
N ALA A 230 -30.63 -14.78 -3.81
CA ALA A 230 -30.10 -16.01 -4.39
C ALA A 230 -28.66 -15.83 -4.89
N TRP A 231 -27.90 -16.91 -4.85
CA TRP A 231 -26.50 -16.94 -5.29
C TRP A 231 -26.39 -17.33 -6.76
N VAL A 232 -25.65 -16.53 -7.51
CA VAL A 232 -25.35 -16.77 -8.92
C VAL A 232 -23.86 -17.06 -9.04
N ASP A 233 -23.52 -18.25 -9.53
CA ASP A 233 -22.16 -18.61 -9.94
C ASP A 233 -22.03 -18.33 -11.46
N PRO A 234 -21.23 -17.33 -11.88
CA PRO A 234 -21.04 -17.00 -13.29
C PRO A 234 -20.47 -18.16 -14.12
N GLU A 235 -19.80 -19.12 -13.49
CA GLU A 235 -19.17 -20.27 -14.15
C GLU A 235 -19.98 -21.56 -14.02
N LYS A 236 -21.19 -21.51 -13.44
CA LYS A 236 -22.01 -22.71 -13.20
C LYS A 236 -22.18 -23.56 -14.46
N ASP A 237 -22.48 -22.91 -15.59
CA ASP A 237 -22.72 -23.59 -16.87
C ASP A 237 -21.43 -24.14 -17.49
N ALA A 238 -20.30 -23.45 -17.32
CA ALA A 238 -19.00 -23.92 -17.77
C ALA A 238 -18.54 -25.14 -16.96
N LYS A 239 -18.72 -25.12 -15.64
CA LYS A 239 -18.44 -26.25 -14.74
C LYS A 239 -19.34 -27.46 -15.03
N LEU A 240 -20.61 -27.24 -15.36
CA LEU A 240 -21.52 -28.32 -15.78
C LEU A 240 -21.05 -28.97 -17.09
N LYS A 241 -20.67 -28.17 -18.09
CA LYS A 241 -20.16 -28.67 -19.39
C LYS A 241 -18.86 -29.46 -19.24
N ALA A 242 -17.92 -28.99 -18.41
CA ALA A 242 -16.68 -29.71 -18.12
C ALA A 242 -16.94 -31.06 -17.44
N ARG A 243 -17.89 -31.13 -16.50
CA ARG A 243 -18.31 -32.39 -15.87
C ARG A 243 -18.94 -33.39 -16.85
N MET A 244 -19.72 -32.89 -17.82
CA MET A 244 -20.30 -33.74 -18.86
C MET A 244 -19.27 -34.30 -19.85
N GLN A 245 -18.10 -33.66 -20.00
CA GLN A 245 -17.02 -34.13 -20.88
C GLN A 245 -16.09 -35.17 -20.22
N ILE A 246 -15.95 -35.15 -18.88
CA ILE A 246 -15.14 -36.13 -18.13
C ILE A 246 -15.85 -37.49 -18.02
N GLY A 247 -17.17 -37.52 -18.20
CA GLY A 247 -17.98 -38.74 -18.18
C GLY A 247 -18.14 -39.44 -19.54
N LYS A 248 -17.35 -39.07 -20.56
CA LYS A 248 -17.23 -39.78 -21.84
C LYS A 248 -15.84 -40.39 -21.95
#